data_AF-A0A1S3FUJ2-F1
#
_entry.id   AF-A0A1S3FUJ2-F1
#
_cell.length_a   1.000
_cell.length_b   1.000
_cell.length_c   1.000
_cell.angle_alpha   90.00
_cell.angle_beta   90.00
_cell.angle_gamma   90.00
#
_symmetry.space_group_name_H-M   'P 1'
#
loop_
_entity.id
_entity.type
_entity.pdbx_description
1 polymer ?
#
loop_
_entity_poly.entity_id
_entity_poly.type
_entity_poly.pdbx_seq_one_letter_code
_entity_poly.pdbx_strand_id
1 'polypeptide(L)'
;MEGPQSSTQGPLVLLLLLLGPAWHTAARRCPQSCVCDNSRRHVACRRQNLTEVPSTIPELTQRLDLQGNMLKVIPPAAFQDLPHLTHLDLRHCGVELVAEGAFRGLGRLLLLNLASNRLSSLPQEALDGLGSLRRLELEGNLLEELRPGTFGALGALATLNLAHNALVYLPAMAFQGLLRMRWLRLSHNALTRGFPDGTELLDLRQNHFPSVPRAAFPGLHHLLSLHLQHCGVAELQAGALAGLDRLLYLYLSDNQLSGLSAAALEGAPRLGYLYLERNRFQQVPGAALSALPNLFSLHLQDNVVDRLAPGDLAAARALRWLHLSGNRITQVAPGALGPARELEKLYLDGNQLREVPTRALEGLPALLELQLSGNPLRALQDGAFEPLGRSLQHLFLNSSGLEQISPRAFSGLGPGLQSLYLQKNQLRVLPALPNLSQLELIDLSGNPLHCDCQLLPLHRWLTGLNLRVGATCATPPSVRGQRVKAAAAVFEACPGWTARKAKRTPASRSSARRTGIKRRH
;
A
#
# COMPACT_ATOMS: atom_id res chain seq x y z
N MET A 1 -96.37 -20.03 -37.79
CA MET A 1 -95.95 -20.13 -39.20
C MET A 1 -94.83 -19.14 -39.36
N GLU A 2 -93.61 -19.59 -39.02
CA GLU A 2 -92.62 -20.18 -39.95
C GLU A 2 -91.59 -19.09 -40.30
N GLY A 3 -90.34 -19.32 -39.88
CA GLY A 3 -89.18 -18.76 -40.59
C GLY A 3 -88.90 -19.57 -41.87
N PRO A 4 -87.70 -19.51 -42.50
CA PRO A 4 -86.46 -18.93 -41.96
C PRO A 4 -85.47 -18.26 -42.98
N GLN A 5 -84.36 -17.74 -42.40
CA GLN A 5 -82.93 -17.79 -42.85
C GLN A 5 -82.51 -17.13 -44.19
N SER A 6 -81.71 -16.06 -44.20
CA SER A 6 -80.23 -15.97 -44.00
C SER A 6 -79.43 -16.71 -45.10
N SER A 7 -78.38 -16.21 -45.76
CA SER A 7 -77.34 -15.23 -45.41
C SER A 7 -76.39 -14.99 -46.59
N THR A 8 -75.83 -13.77 -46.67
CA THR A 8 -74.45 -13.39 -47.09
C THR A 8 -73.91 -13.74 -48.48
N GLN A 9 -73.81 -12.72 -49.36
CA GLN A 9 -72.61 -12.41 -50.18
C GLN A 9 -72.50 -10.88 -50.36
N GLY A 10 -71.28 -10.33 -50.27
CA GLY A 10 -71.00 -8.92 -49.96
C GLY A 10 -70.82 -7.97 -51.15
N PRO A 11 -70.34 -6.73 -50.92
CA PRO A 11 -69.92 -5.85 -52.00
C PRO A 11 -68.42 -5.49 -51.94
N LEU A 12 -67.80 -5.46 -53.13
CA LEU A 12 -66.59 -4.70 -53.42
C LEU A 12 -66.87 -3.21 -53.27
N VAL A 13 -66.06 -2.47 -52.50
CA VAL A 13 -65.73 -1.07 -52.79
C VAL A 13 -64.27 -0.80 -52.44
N LEU A 14 -63.58 -0.23 -53.44
CA LEU A 14 -62.21 0.25 -53.48
C LEU A 14 -61.93 1.31 -52.39
N LEU A 15 -60.85 1.18 -51.62
CA LEU A 15 -60.36 2.27 -50.76
C LEU A 15 -58.89 2.59 -51.07
N LEU A 16 -58.69 3.76 -51.69
CA LEU A 16 -57.42 4.47 -51.80
C LEU A 16 -57.14 5.27 -50.51
N LEU A 17 -55.86 5.30 -50.15
CA LEU A 17 -55.13 5.99 -49.08
C LEU A 17 -55.69 7.34 -48.55
N LEU A 18 -55.86 7.42 -47.22
CA LEU A 18 -55.79 8.65 -46.41
C LEU A 18 -55.10 8.39 -45.05
N LEU A 19 -54.36 9.40 -44.59
CA LEU A 19 -53.43 9.45 -43.47
C LEU A 19 -54.08 9.52 -42.06
N GLY A 20 -53.46 8.83 -41.08
CA GLY A 20 -53.28 9.29 -39.68
C GLY A 20 -53.85 8.40 -38.56
N PRO A 21 -53.31 8.43 -37.30
CA PRO A 21 -52.09 9.07 -36.82
C PRO A 21 -51.03 8.08 -36.30
N ALA A 22 -49.77 8.51 -36.42
CA ALA A 22 -48.59 7.88 -35.91
C ALA A 22 -48.61 7.76 -34.38
N TRP A 23 -48.25 6.58 -33.87
CA TRP A 23 -47.83 6.40 -32.50
C TRP A 23 -46.45 7.03 -32.33
N HIS A 24 -46.39 8.28 -31.86
CA HIS A 24 -45.13 8.86 -31.40
C HIS A 24 -44.84 8.39 -29.97
N THR A 25 -44.11 7.28 -29.84
CA THR A 25 -43.29 7.04 -28.66
C THR A 25 -42.11 8.01 -28.72
N ALA A 26 -42.20 9.12 -27.99
CA ALA A 26 -41.10 10.05 -27.85
C ALA A 26 -39.97 9.37 -27.07
N ALA A 27 -39.02 8.75 -27.76
CA ALA A 27 -37.70 8.50 -27.20
C ALA A 27 -37.14 9.86 -26.77
N ARG A 28 -37.16 10.16 -25.46
CA ARG A 28 -36.58 11.39 -24.92
C ARG A 28 -35.12 11.43 -25.35
N ARG A 29 -34.79 12.39 -26.22
CA ARG A 29 -33.47 12.53 -26.83
C ARG A 29 -32.47 12.92 -25.75
N CYS A 30 -31.24 12.40 -25.87
CA CYS A 30 -30.13 12.79 -25.02
C CYS A 30 -29.99 14.33 -24.99
N PRO A 31 -29.77 14.97 -23.82
CA PRO A 31 -29.52 16.40 -23.75
C PRO A 31 -28.33 16.79 -24.64
N GLN A 32 -28.41 17.92 -25.33
CA GLN A 32 -27.36 18.34 -26.28
C GLN A 32 -25.99 18.56 -25.62
N SER A 33 -25.99 18.97 -24.35
CA SER A 33 -24.79 19.14 -23.52
C SER A 33 -24.26 17.83 -22.95
N CYS A 34 -24.85 16.68 -23.26
CA CYS A 34 -24.53 15.42 -22.60
C CYS A 34 -24.19 14.32 -23.60
N VAL A 35 -23.45 13.32 -23.11
CA VAL A 35 -23.16 12.07 -23.82
C VAL A 35 -23.94 10.96 -23.13
N CYS A 36 -24.83 10.29 -23.87
CA CYS A 36 -25.66 9.20 -23.35
C CYS A 36 -25.22 7.85 -23.93
N ASP A 37 -24.88 6.90 -23.05
CA ASP A 37 -24.66 5.50 -23.36
C ASP A 37 -25.85 4.68 -22.85
N ASN A 38 -26.78 4.39 -23.75
CA ASN A 38 -28.01 3.66 -23.43
C ASN A 38 -27.74 2.21 -23.00
N SER A 39 -26.71 1.57 -23.57
CA SER A 39 -26.33 0.18 -23.25
C SER A 39 -25.82 0.07 -21.82
N ARG A 40 -25.06 1.07 -21.35
CA ARG A 40 -24.55 1.14 -19.97
C ARG A 40 -25.45 1.94 -19.03
N ARG A 41 -26.56 2.49 -19.52
CA ARG A 41 -27.48 3.39 -18.79
C ARG A 41 -26.73 4.52 -18.08
N HIS A 42 -25.77 5.11 -18.79
CA HIS A 42 -24.85 6.11 -18.27
C HIS A 42 -24.99 7.41 -19.06
N VAL A 43 -25.12 8.52 -18.35
CA VAL A 43 -25.21 9.86 -18.93
C VAL A 43 -24.12 10.74 -18.32
N ALA A 44 -23.31 11.35 -19.18
CA ALA A 44 -22.20 12.21 -18.78
C ALA A 44 -22.37 13.62 -19.34
N CYS A 45 -22.44 14.60 -18.45
CA CYS A 45 -22.67 16.02 -18.73
C CYS A 45 -21.56 16.86 -18.08
N ARG A 46 -20.29 16.53 -18.37
CA ARG A 46 -19.13 17.07 -17.64
C ARG A 46 -18.65 18.42 -18.18
N ARG A 47 -18.42 19.39 -17.28
CA ARG A 47 -17.83 20.71 -17.60
C ARG A 47 -18.56 21.44 -18.74
N GLN A 48 -19.88 21.48 -18.64
CA GLN A 48 -20.77 22.08 -19.65
C GLN A 48 -21.35 23.41 -19.19
N ASN A 49 -20.83 23.96 -18.08
CA ASN A 49 -21.32 25.19 -17.44
C ASN A 49 -22.83 25.14 -17.13
N LEU A 50 -23.37 23.95 -16.84
CA LEU A 50 -24.78 23.80 -16.50
C LEU A 50 -25.06 24.48 -15.17
N THR A 51 -26.14 25.26 -15.10
CA THR A 51 -26.63 25.89 -13.88
C THR A 51 -27.78 25.11 -13.23
N GLU A 52 -28.35 24.16 -13.96
CA GLU A 52 -29.43 23.29 -13.50
C GLU A 52 -29.27 21.86 -14.05
N VAL A 53 -29.99 20.91 -13.47
CA VAL A 53 -30.03 19.52 -13.94
C VAL A 53 -30.93 19.45 -15.19
N PRO A 54 -30.45 18.96 -16.35
CA PRO A 54 -31.29 18.90 -17.56
C PRO A 54 -32.49 17.96 -17.40
N SER A 55 -33.70 18.46 -17.64
CA SER A 55 -34.96 17.69 -17.56
C SER A 55 -35.13 16.64 -18.67
N THR A 56 -34.28 16.68 -19.70
CA THR A 56 -34.29 15.77 -20.86
C THR A 56 -33.43 14.52 -20.66
N ILE A 57 -32.83 14.33 -19.48
CA ILE A 57 -32.08 13.10 -19.17
C ILE A 57 -33.03 11.87 -19.25
N PRO A 58 -32.62 10.77 -19.90
CA PRO A 58 -33.45 9.56 -19.97
C PRO A 58 -33.76 8.94 -18.59
N GLU A 59 -35.03 8.60 -18.34
CA GLU A 59 -35.52 8.03 -17.06
C GLU A 59 -34.79 6.73 -16.65
N LEU A 60 -34.41 5.90 -17.62
CA LEU A 60 -33.72 4.63 -17.38
C LEU A 60 -32.25 4.77 -16.96
N THR A 61 -31.74 6.01 -16.82
CA THR A 61 -30.36 6.29 -16.43
C THR A 61 -30.06 5.71 -15.04
N GLN A 62 -28.96 4.98 -14.94
CA GLN A 62 -28.47 4.40 -13.68
C GLN A 62 -27.24 5.13 -13.14
N ARG A 63 -26.44 5.73 -14.02
CA ARG A 63 -25.25 6.50 -13.66
C ARG A 63 -25.33 7.87 -14.30
N LEU A 64 -25.32 8.92 -13.48
CA LEU A 64 -25.34 10.30 -13.94
C LEU A 64 -24.10 11.02 -13.43
N ASP A 65 -23.37 11.63 -14.35
CA ASP A 65 -22.17 12.39 -14.08
C ASP A 65 -22.35 13.85 -14.52
N LEU A 66 -22.41 14.73 -13.54
CA LEU A 66 -22.59 16.17 -13.68
C LEU A 66 -21.35 16.95 -13.24
N GLN A 67 -20.19 16.29 -13.12
CA GLN A 67 -18.94 16.87 -12.65
C GLN A 67 -18.60 18.21 -13.32
N GLY A 68 -18.13 19.17 -12.52
CA GLY A 68 -17.50 20.40 -13.02
C GLY A 68 -18.46 21.40 -13.65
N ASN A 69 -19.75 21.36 -13.28
CA ASN A 69 -20.75 22.34 -13.69
C ASN A 69 -20.87 23.49 -12.67
N MET A 70 -21.88 24.35 -12.78
CA MET A 70 -22.06 25.56 -11.98
C MET A 70 -23.45 25.60 -11.32
N LEU A 71 -23.85 24.49 -10.69
CA LEU A 71 -25.21 24.30 -10.19
C LEU A 71 -25.56 25.24 -9.04
N LYS A 72 -24.62 25.53 -8.13
CA LYS A 72 -24.79 26.33 -6.90
C LYS A 72 -25.83 25.82 -5.89
N VAL A 73 -27.04 25.46 -6.34
CA VAL A 73 -28.12 24.97 -5.50
C VAL A 73 -28.66 23.68 -6.09
N ILE A 74 -28.91 22.68 -5.25
CA ILE A 74 -29.68 21.50 -5.62
C ILE A 74 -31.10 21.67 -5.04
N PRO A 75 -32.11 21.97 -5.88
CA PRO A 75 -33.46 22.23 -5.40
C PRO A 75 -34.16 20.95 -4.90
N PRO A 76 -35.29 21.07 -4.18
CA PRO A 76 -36.09 19.92 -3.78
C PRO A 76 -36.46 19.05 -4.98
N ALA A 77 -36.40 17.72 -4.82
CA ALA A 77 -36.79 16.76 -5.85
C ALA A 77 -36.08 16.94 -7.22
N ALA A 78 -34.86 17.50 -7.24
CA ALA A 78 -34.10 17.81 -8.46
C ALA A 78 -33.90 16.61 -9.41
N PHE A 79 -34.00 15.38 -8.88
CA PHE A 79 -33.77 14.14 -9.62
C PHE A 79 -35.01 13.21 -9.62
N GLN A 80 -36.20 13.73 -9.34
CA GLN A 80 -37.44 12.92 -9.21
C GLN A 80 -37.75 12.09 -10.47
N ASP A 81 -37.39 12.59 -11.66
CA ASP A 81 -37.64 11.93 -12.95
C ASP A 81 -36.61 10.83 -13.26
N LEU A 82 -35.65 10.56 -12.35
CA LEU A 82 -34.57 9.59 -12.51
C LEU A 82 -34.57 8.52 -11.40
N PRO A 83 -35.69 7.78 -11.20
CA PRO A 83 -35.87 6.85 -10.08
C PRO A 83 -34.95 5.62 -10.13
N HIS A 84 -34.29 5.38 -11.27
CA HIS A 84 -33.38 4.25 -11.48
C HIS A 84 -31.91 4.56 -11.18
N LEU A 85 -31.58 5.77 -10.75
CA LEU A 85 -30.20 6.13 -10.42
C LEU A 85 -29.62 5.27 -9.32
N THR A 86 -28.39 4.84 -9.55
CA THR A 86 -27.54 4.09 -8.62
C THR A 86 -26.27 4.85 -8.28
N HIS A 87 -25.77 5.71 -9.18
CA HIS A 87 -24.58 6.52 -8.99
C HIS A 87 -24.83 7.93 -9.49
N LEU A 88 -24.56 8.91 -8.65
CA LEU A 88 -24.70 10.33 -8.97
C LEU A 88 -23.41 11.07 -8.60
N ASP A 89 -22.76 11.67 -9.60
CA ASP A 89 -21.55 12.48 -9.40
C ASP A 89 -21.83 13.96 -9.64
N LEU A 90 -21.65 14.76 -8.58
CA LEU A 90 -21.87 16.21 -8.52
C LEU A 90 -20.61 16.92 -8.01
N ARG A 91 -19.43 16.33 -8.20
CA ARG A 91 -18.17 16.93 -7.75
C ARG A 91 -17.84 18.21 -8.49
N HIS A 92 -17.23 19.15 -7.79
CA HIS A 92 -16.79 20.43 -8.37
C HIS A 92 -17.92 21.19 -9.09
N CYS A 93 -19.16 21.11 -8.58
CA CYS A 93 -20.32 21.81 -9.15
C CYS A 93 -20.56 23.19 -8.54
N GLY A 94 -19.70 23.60 -7.60
CA GLY A 94 -19.84 24.84 -6.85
C GLY A 94 -21.10 24.89 -5.98
N VAL A 95 -21.60 23.73 -5.54
CA VAL A 95 -22.84 23.66 -4.75
C VAL A 95 -22.62 24.27 -3.38
N GLU A 96 -23.42 25.27 -3.04
CA GLU A 96 -23.46 25.99 -1.77
C GLU A 96 -24.62 25.51 -0.89
N LEU A 97 -25.74 25.08 -1.50
CA LEU A 97 -26.93 24.61 -0.79
C LEU A 97 -27.52 23.33 -1.40
N VAL A 98 -27.78 22.34 -0.56
CA VAL A 98 -28.66 21.21 -0.87
C VAL A 98 -29.97 21.44 -0.13
N ALA A 99 -31.06 21.64 -0.87
CA ALA A 99 -32.37 21.87 -0.27
C ALA A 99 -32.93 20.61 0.39
N GLU A 100 -33.87 20.79 1.31
CA GLU A 100 -34.59 19.69 1.93
C GLU A 100 -35.30 18.83 0.86
N GLY A 101 -35.14 17.52 0.97
CA GLY A 101 -35.70 16.58 0.00
C GLY A 101 -35.12 16.67 -1.42
N ALA A 102 -33.94 17.29 -1.61
CA ALA A 102 -33.27 17.38 -2.90
C ALA A 102 -33.12 16.04 -3.64
N PHE A 103 -32.93 14.95 -2.89
CA PHE A 103 -32.75 13.60 -3.41
C PHE A 103 -33.95 12.67 -3.20
N ARG A 104 -35.14 13.22 -2.87
CA ARG A 104 -36.36 12.42 -2.75
C ARG A 104 -36.63 11.63 -4.04
N GLY A 105 -37.02 10.38 -3.88
CA GLY A 105 -37.24 9.43 -4.99
C GLY A 105 -36.02 8.61 -5.40
N LEU A 106 -34.81 8.94 -4.93
CA LEU A 106 -33.57 8.21 -5.26
C LEU A 106 -33.32 6.98 -4.37
N GLY A 107 -34.35 6.16 -4.14
CA GLY A 107 -34.31 5.01 -3.23
C GLY A 107 -33.35 3.88 -3.66
N ARG A 108 -32.84 3.90 -4.90
CA ARG A 108 -31.88 2.92 -5.45
C ARG A 108 -30.44 3.45 -5.48
N LEU A 109 -30.22 4.70 -5.09
CA LEU A 109 -28.90 5.31 -5.15
C LEU A 109 -27.96 4.57 -4.18
N LEU A 110 -26.79 4.18 -4.68
CA LEU A 110 -25.75 3.47 -3.94
C LEU A 110 -24.57 4.40 -3.63
N LEU A 111 -24.29 5.35 -4.52
CA LEU A 111 -23.20 6.31 -4.39
C LEU A 111 -23.68 7.72 -4.73
N LEU A 112 -23.44 8.65 -3.81
CA LEU A 112 -23.63 10.08 -3.99
C LEU A 112 -22.29 10.79 -3.77
N ASN A 113 -21.86 11.55 -4.76
CA ASN A 113 -20.59 12.28 -4.72
C ASN A 113 -20.83 13.78 -4.76
N LEU A 114 -20.70 14.43 -3.62
CA LEU A 114 -20.81 15.88 -3.43
C LEU A 114 -19.44 16.49 -3.06
N ALA A 115 -18.35 15.79 -3.36
CA ALA A 115 -17.01 16.24 -3.02
C ALA A 115 -16.60 17.53 -3.75
N SER A 116 -15.72 18.31 -3.13
CA SER A 116 -15.15 19.54 -3.68
C SER A 116 -16.21 20.56 -4.10
N ASN A 117 -17.22 20.75 -3.26
CA ASN A 117 -18.23 21.79 -3.39
C ASN A 117 -18.00 22.87 -2.32
N ARG A 118 -19.01 23.70 -2.04
CA ARG A 118 -18.93 24.84 -1.11
C ARG A 118 -19.98 24.73 0.00
N LEU A 119 -20.34 23.50 0.37
CA LEU A 119 -21.37 23.25 1.38
C LEU A 119 -20.85 23.67 2.75
N SER A 120 -21.50 24.65 3.37
CA SER A 120 -21.21 25.07 4.75
C SER A 120 -22.05 24.34 5.80
N SER A 121 -23.21 23.80 5.39
CA SER A 121 -24.08 23.00 6.23
C SER A 121 -24.90 22.00 5.41
N LEU A 122 -25.49 21.01 6.08
CA LEU A 122 -26.47 20.10 5.51
C LEU A 122 -27.76 20.15 6.36
N PRO A 123 -28.90 20.54 5.78
CA PRO A 123 -30.21 20.43 6.43
C PRO A 123 -30.55 18.97 6.79
N GLN A 124 -31.36 18.77 7.82
CA GLN A 124 -31.70 17.43 8.35
C GLN A 124 -32.32 16.51 7.28
N GLU A 125 -33.21 17.05 6.43
CA GLU A 125 -33.91 16.30 5.39
C GLU A 125 -33.24 16.40 4.01
N ALA A 126 -32.04 16.98 3.91
CA ALA A 126 -31.36 17.16 2.63
C ALA A 126 -31.05 15.82 1.94
N LEU A 127 -30.84 14.75 2.73
CA LEU A 127 -30.46 13.41 2.27
C LEU A 127 -31.63 12.40 2.33
N ASP A 128 -32.86 12.89 2.50
CA ASP A 128 -34.05 12.04 2.52
C ASP A 128 -34.28 11.31 1.19
N GLY A 129 -34.80 10.08 1.29
CA GLY A 129 -35.05 9.20 0.14
C GLY A 129 -33.86 8.33 -0.26
N LEU A 130 -32.69 8.49 0.37
CA LEU A 130 -31.45 7.76 0.06
C LEU A 130 -31.27 6.45 0.86
N GLY A 131 -32.35 5.68 1.05
CA GLY A 131 -32.35 4.51 1.95
C GLY A 131 -31.42 3.35 1.55
N SER A 132 -31.00 3.27 0.28
CA SER A 132 -30.04 2.26 -0.22
C SER A 132 -28.60 2.75 -0.30
N LEU A 133 -28.34 4.00 0.08
CA LEU A 133 -27.04 4.64 -0.10
C LEU A 133 -25.97 3.91 0.69
N ARG A 134 -24.88 3.53 0.02
CA ARG A 134 -23.75 2.80 0.62
C ARG A 134 -22.53 3.69 0.82
N ARG A 135 -22.36 4.68 -0.05
CA ARG A 135 -21.21 5.59 -0.07
C ARG A 135 -21.64 7.03 -0.27
N LEU A 136 -21.22 7.89 0.65
CA LEU A 136 -21.44 9.33 0.60
C LEU A 136 -20.09 10.05 0.66
N GLU A 137 -19.81 10.85 -0.36
CA GLU A 137 -18.60 11.69 -0.43
C GLU A 137 -18.98 13.16 -0.23
N LEU A 138 -18.50 13.74 0.86
CA LEU A 138 -18.65 15.15 1.23
C LEU A 138 -17.27 15.81 1.45
N GLU A 139 -16.21 15.17 0.97
CA GLU A 139 -14.83 15.66 1.10
C GLU A 139 -14.65 17.03 0.44
N GLY A 140 -13.82 17.91 1.01
CA GLY A 140 -13.45 19.16 0.37
C GLY A 140 -14.61 20.16 0.31
N ASN A 141 -15.43 20.19 1.35
CA ASN A 141 -16.49 21.18 1.55
C ASN A 141 -16.09 22.13 2.69
N LEU A 142 -17.05 22.94 3.17
CA LEU A 142 -16.85 23.95 4.21
C LEU A 142 -17.68 23.61 5.46
N LEU A 143 -17.95 22.32 5.71
CA LEU A 143 -18.81 21.91 6.82
C LEU A 143 -18.13 22.20 8.16
N GLU A 144 -18.75 23.03 8.99
CA GLU A 144 -18.25 23.39 10.34
C GLU A 144 -18.89 22.55 11.44
N GLU A 145 -20.14 22.13 11.24
CA GLU A 145 -20.89 21.28 12.17
C GLU A 145 -21.76 20.24 11.43
N LEU A 146 -22.13 19.18 12.15
CA LEU A 146 -23.10 18.18 11.70
C LEU A 146 -24.34 18.24 12.58
N ARG A 147 -25.51 18.53 12.00
CA ARG A 147 -26.75 18.56 12.77
C ARG A 147 -27.19 17.13 13.13
N PRO A 148 -27.64 16.87 14.37
CA PRO A 148 -28.22 15.59 14.73
C PRO A 148 -29.34 15.18 13.75
N GLY A 149 -29.38 13.90 13.37
CA GLY A 149 -30.39 13.38 12.45
C GLY A 149 -30.12 13.62 10.96
N THR A 150 -29.10 14.39 10.56
CA THR A 150 -28.75 14.63 9.13
C THR A 150 -28.57 13.33 8.33
N PHE A 151 -28.09 12.26 8.98
CA PHE A 151 -27.88 10.96 8.37
C PHE A 151 -28.94 9.91 8.76
N GLY A 152 -30.04 10.31 9.40
CA GLY A 152 -31.04 9.41 9.99
C GLY A 152 -31.65 8.42 9.00
N ALA A 153 -31.81 8.82 7.73
CA ALA A 153 -32.36 7.99 6.66
C ALA A 153 -31.34 7.02 6.02
N LEU A 154 -30.05 7.11 6.37
CA LEU A 154 -28.95 6.43 5.67
C LEU A 154 -28.55 5.09 6.33
N GLY A 155 -29.53 4.26 6.69
CA GLY A 155 -29.31 2.99 7.41
C GLY A 155 -28.42 1.96 6.68
N ALA A 156 -28.29 2.07 5.35
CA ALA A 156 -27.45 1.21 4.53
C ALA A 156 -26.01 1.74 4.33
N LEU A 157 -25.71 2.94 4.82
CA LEU A 157 -24.43 3.61 4.55
C LEU A 157 -23.29 2.86 5.22
N ALA A 158 -22.29 2.50 4.42
CA ALA A 158 -21.09 1.79 4.86
C ALA A 158 -19.86 2.71 4.91
N THR A 159 -19.82 3.72 4.03
CA THR A 159 -18.68 4.63 3.87
C THR A 159 -19.14 6.08 3.86
N LEU A 160 -18.60 6.86 4.78
CA LEU A 160 -18.80 8.30 4.87
C LEU A 160 -17.45 9.02 4.80
N ASN A 161 -17.29 9.91 3.83
CA ASN A 161 -16.10 10.74 3.70
C ASN A 161 -16.45 12.20 3.97
N LEU A 162 -15.92 12.72 5.07
CA LEU A 162 -16.04 14.10 5.54
C LEU A 162 -14.65 14.76 5.63
N ALA A 163 -13.64 14.20 4.94
CA ALA A 163 -12.29 14.75 4.94
C ALA A 163 -12.24 16.17 4.37
N HIS A 164 -11.24 16.96 4.74
CA HIS A 164 -11.04 18.32 4.23
C HIS A 164 -12.31 19.18 4.40
N ASN A 165 -12.80 19.25 5.63
CA ASN A 165 -13.87 20.16 6.05
C ASN A 165 -13.34 21.02 7.21
N ALA A 166 -14.23 21.74 7.90
CA ALA A 166 -13.90 22.62 9.02
C ALA A 166 -14.51 22.12 10.35
N LEU A 167 -14.72 20.81 10.49
CA LEU A 167 -15.41 20.24 11.65
C LEU A 167 -14.54 20.37 12.92
N VAL A 168 -15.06 21.01 13.96
CA VAL A 168 -14.35 21.22 15.24
C VAL A 168 -14.83 20.26 16.34
N TYR A 169 -16.10 19.88 16.33
CA TYR A 169 -16.65 18.86 17.22
C TYR A 169 -17.74 18.04 16.52
N LEU A 170 -18.00 16.86 17.05
CA LEU A 170 -19.12 16.02 16.64
C LEU A 170 -20.15 16.00 17.78
N PRO A 171 -21.37 16.54 17.57
CA PRO A 171 -22.38 16.50 18.61
C PRO A 171 -22.82 15.06 18.89
N ALA A 172 -23.38 14.84 20.08
CA ALA A 172 -24.03 13.57 20.40
C ALA A 172 -25.09 13.26 19.33
N MET A 173 -25.19 12.00 18.92
CA MET A 173 -26.14 11.55 17.89
C MET A 173 -25.91 12.14 16.48
N ALA A 174 -24.75 12.77 16.20
CA ALA A 174 -24.42 13.26 14.85
C ALA A 174 -24.55 12.16 13.78
N PHE A 175 -24.21 10.91 14.13
CA PHE A 175 -24.25 9.74 13.24
C PHE A 175 -25.45 8.82 13.52
N GLN A 176 -26.49 9.30 14.21
CA GLN A 176 -27.69 8.51 14.46
C GLN A 176 -28.30 8.01 13.14
N GLY A 177 -28.72 6.74 13.13
CA GLY A 177 -29.29 6.08 11.95
C GLY A 177 -28.27 5.35 11.07
N LEU A 178 -26.96 5.58 11.25
CA LEU A 178 -25.90 4.93 10.48
C LEU A 178 -25.60 3.48 10.95
N LEU A 179 -26.57 2.59 10.80
CA LEU A 179 -26.54 1.22 11.37
C LEU A 179 -25.49 0.27 10.76
N ARG A 180 -24.96 0.59 9.58
CA ARG A 180 -24.01 -0.26 8.83
C ARG A 180 -22.69 0.42 8.52
N MET A 181 -22.42 1.57 9.14
CA MET A 181 -21.22 2.34 8.85
C MET A 181 -20.00 1.57 9.33
N ARG A 182 -19.01 1.43 8.45
CA ARG A 182 -17.74 0.75 8.75
C ARG A 182 -16.55 1.67 8.58
N TRP A 183 -16.60 2.56 7.59
CA TRP A 183 -15.47 3.43 7.23
C TRP A 183 -15.87 4.89 7.35
N LEU A 184 -15.16 5.61 8.22
CA LEU A 184 -15.35 7.02 8.45
C LEU A 184 -14.04 7.76 8.21
N ARG A 185 -14.06 8.68 7.23
CA ARG A 185 -12.94 9.58 6.96
C ARG A 185 -13.25 10.97 7.47
N LEU A 186 -12.40 11.44 8.37
CA LEU A 186 -12.46 12.75 9.01
C LEU A 186 -11.11 13.47 8.93
N SER A 187 -10.22 13.04 8.04
CA SER A 187 -8.90 13.64 7.90
C SER A 187 -8.98 15.12 7.51
N HIS A 188 -8.03 15.95 7.94
CA HIS A 188 -8.05 17.40 7.73
C HIS A 188 -9.34 18.05 8.26
N ASN A 189 -9.54 17.93 9.57
CA ASN A 189 -10.54 18.65 10.37
C ASN A 189 -9.87 19.13 11.68
N ALA A 190 -10.66 19.55 12.68
CA ALA A 190 -10.19 19.95 14.01
C ALA A 190 -10.86 19.13 15.12
N LEU A 191 -11.18 17.86 14.85
CA LEU A 191 -11.96 17.00 15.74
C LEU A 191 -11.11 16.38 16.86
N THR A 192 -11.76 16.11 18.00
CA THR A 192 -11.11 15.44 19.16
C THR A 192 -11.87 14.23 19.71
N ARG A 193 -13.19 14.11 19.45
CA ARG A 193 -14.07 13.07 20.04
C ARG A 193 -15.39 12.96 19.27
N GLY A 194 -16.21 11.96 19.64
CA GLY A 194 -17.59 11.79 19.17
C GLY A 194 -17.77 10.83 17.98
N PHE A 195 -16.87 9.84 17.87
CA PHE A 195 -16.87 8.86 16.78
C PHE A 195 -17.90 7.74 17.04
N PRO A 196 -18.52 7.14 16.00
CA PRO A 196 -19.58 6.15 16.18
C PRO A 196 -19.04 4.73 16.48
N ASP A 197 -19.63 4.06 17.47
CA ASP A 197 -19.22 2.75 18.03
C ASP A 197 -19.00 1.64 17.00
N GLY A 198 -19.78 1.61 15.91
CA GLY A 198 -19.71 0.59 14.86
C GLY A 198 -18.53 0.73 13.88
N THR A 199 -17.67 1.73 14.05
CA THR A 199 -16.57 2.04 13.12
C THR A 199 -15.51 0.93 13.11
N GLU A 200 -15.20 0.39 11.92
CA GLU A 200 -14.11 -0.57 11.70
C GLU A 200 -12.81 0.13 11.25
N LEU A 201 -12.92 1.21 10.48
CA LEU A 201 -11.79 2.05 10.06
C LEU A 201 -12.10 3.52 10.32
N LEU A 202 -11.25 4.14 11.13
CA LEU A 202 -11.33 5.54 11.50
C LEU A 202 -10.10 6.29 10.99
N ASP A 203 -10.32 7.24 10.10
CA ASP A 203 -9.27 8.08 9.53
C ASP A 203 -9.34 9.51 10.08
N LEU A 204 -8.39 9.83 10.98
CA LEU A 204 -8.26 11.12 11.65
C LEU A 204 -6.99 11.87 11.25
N ARG A 205 -6.32 11.47 10.17
CA ARG A 205 -5.08 12.12 9.72
C ARG A 205 -5.22 13.63 9.65
N GLN A 206 -4.17 14.37 9.98
CA GLN A 206 -4.14 15.82 9.81
C GLN A 206 -5.24 16.55 10.64
N ASN A 207 -5.64 15.99 11.78
CA ASN A 207 -6.40 16.71 12.82
C ASN A 207 -5.46 17.15 13.95
N HIS A 208 -5.79 18.16 14.74
CA HIS A 208 -4.91 18.57 15.83
C HIS A 208 -5.17 17.77 17.12
N PHE A 209 -4.32 16.78 17.40
CA PHE A 209 -4.35 15.95 18.61
C PHE A 209 -2.99 15.99 19.32
N PRO A 210 -2.65 17.05 20.08
CA PRO A 210 -1.33 17.17 20.71
C PRO A 210 -1.07 16.08 21.77
N SER A 211 -2.12 15.58 22.43
CA SER A 211 -2.06 14.44 23.35
C SER A 211 -3.29 13.56 23.11
N VAL A 212 -3.11 12.24 23.19
CA VAL A 212 -4.22 11.27 23.16
C VAL A 212 -4.56 10.90 24.60
N PRO A 213 -5.68 11.40 25.15
CA PRO A 213 -6.03 11.18 26.55
C PRO A 213 -6.51 9.75 26.83
N ARG A 214 -6.59 9.38 28.11
CA ARG A 214 -7.19 8.11 28.54
C ARG A 214 -8.60 7.95 27.96
N ALA A 215 -8.88 6.77 27.39
CA ALA A 215 -10.16 6.43 26.77
C ALA A 215 -10.61 7.44 25.70
N ALA A 216 -9.68 7.92 24.87
CA ALA A 216 -9.96 8.88 23.78
C ALA A 216 -10.97 8.36 22.75
N PHE A 217 -11.15 7.05 22.64
CA PHE A 217 -11.97 6.37 21.64
C PHE A 217 -13.06 5.51 22.29
N PRO A 218 -13.99 6.10 23.06
CA PRO A 218 -15.02 5.33 23.76
C PRO A 218 -15.92 4.60 22.76
N GLY A 219 -16.34 3.38 23.10
CA GLY A 219 -17.32 2.60 22.32
C GLY A 219 -16.79 1.94 21.05
N LEU A 220 -15.57 2.25 20.59
CA LEU A 220 -14.98 1.76 19.35
C LEU A 220 -14.44 0.30 19.43
N HIS A 221 -15.19 -0.61 20.04
CA HIS A 221 -14.82 -2.02 20.26
C HIS A 221 -14.63 -2.84 18.97
N HIS A 222 -15.17 -2.34 17.85
CA HIS A 222 -15.06 -2.97 16.53
C HIS A 222 -13.93 -2.42 15.67
N LEU A 223 -13.21 -1.40 16.13
CA LEU A 223 -12.19 -0.73 15.35
C LEU A 223 -11.03 -1.67 15.01
N LEU A 224 -10.71 -1.77 13.73
CA LEU A 224 -9.62 -2.59 13.19
C LEU A 224 -8.43 -1.72 12.79
N SER A 225 -8.67 -0.50 12.29
CA SER A 225 -7.63 0.39 11.77
C SER A 225 -7.86 1.83 12.23
N LEU A 226 -6.86 2.41 12.90
CA LEU A 226 -6.87 3.77 13.40
C LEU A 226 -5.73 4.58 12.78
N HIS A 227 -6.07 5.65 12.08
CA HIS A 227 -5.11 6.54 11.40
C HIS A 227 -5.01 7.88 12.12
N LEU A 228 -3.84 8.19 12.69
CA LEU A 228 -3.53 9.40 13.44
C LEU A 228 -2.26 10.10 12.89
N GLN A 229 -1.96 9.93 11.61
CA GLN A 229 -0.77 10.55 11.01
C GLN A 229 -0.90 12.07 10.92
N HIS A 230 0.21 12.78 11.09
CA HIS A 230 0.25 14.24 11.02
C HIS A 230 -0.71 14.94 11.98
N CYS A 231 -0.96 14.36 13.16
CA CYS A 231 -1.87 14.95 14.13
C CYS A 231 -1.19 15.84 15.17
N GLY A 232 0.15 15.93 15.13
CA GLY A 232 0.95 16.66 16.10
C GLY A 232 1.02 15.97 17.46
N VAL A 233 0.76 14.67 17.53
CA VAL A 233 0.73 13.90 18.78
C VAL A 233 2.11 13.88 19.42
N ALA A 234 2.23 14.43 20.62
CA ALA A 234 3.46 14.43 21.40
C ALA A 234 3.48 13.27 22.43
N GLU A 235 2.32 12.82 22.89
CA GLU A 235 2.19 11.74 23.87
C GLU A 235 0.86 10.97 23.73
N LEU A 236 0.88 9.70 24.14
CA LEU A 236 -0.31 8.90 24.44
C LEU A 236 -0.34 8.68 25.96
N GLN A 237 -1.44 9.07 26.60
CA GLN A 237 -1.63 8.88 28.03
C GLN A 237 -1.94 7.41 28.36
N ALA A 238 -1.77 7.02 29.63
CA ALA A 238 -2.12 5.68 30.10
C ALA A 238 -3.61 5.38 29.83
N GLY A 239 -3.88 4.24 29.20
CA GLY A 239 -5.21 3.82 28.76
C GLY A 239 -5.76 4.60 27.57
N ALA A 240 -4.91 5.24 26.75
CA ALA A 240 -5.33 5.98 25.56
C ALA A 240 -6.14 5.12 24.58
N LEU A 241 -5.77 3.84 24.45
CA LEU A 241 -6.41 2.86 23.55
C LEU A 241 -7.40 1.94 24.26
N ALA A 242 -7.90 2.34 25.44
CA ALA A 242 -8.84 1.54 26.22
C ALA A 242 -10.10 1.18 25.40
N GLY A 243 -10.44 -0.11 25.37
CA GLY A 243 -11.64 -0.63 24.68
C GLY A 243 -11.44 -0.94 23.19
N LEU A 244 -10.25 -0.74 22.62
CA LEU A 244 -9.96 -1.05 21.21
C LEU A 244 -9.59 -2.53 20.99
N ASP A 245 -10.48 -3.43 21.43
CA ASP A 245 -10.24 -4.87 21.59
C ASP A 245 -9.86 -5.60 20.29
N ARG A 246 -10.23 -5.02 19.14
CA ARG A 246 -10.01 -5.58 17.80
C ARG A 246 -8.97 -4.83 16.97
N LEU A 247 -8.34 -3.79 17.51
CA LEU A 247 -7.42 -2.97 16.75
C LEU A 247 -6.24 -3.81 16.26
N LEU A 248 -6.02 -3.79 14.93
CA LEU A 248 -4.95 -4.51 14.26
C LEU A 248 -3.87 -3.56 13.73
N TYR A 249 -4.29 -2.38 13.26
CA TYR A 249 -3.42 -1.38 12.64
C TYR A 249 -3.53 -0.05 13.38
N LEU A 250 -2.39 0.46 13.85
CA LEU A 250 -2.29 1.78 14.45
C LEU A 250 -1.24 2.60 13.72
N TYR A 251 -1.68 3.69 13.11
CA TYR A 251 -0.80 4.60 12.41
C TYR A 251 -0.59 5.89 13.20
N LEU A 252 0.64 6.10 13.67
CA LEU A 252 1.09 7.25 14.43
C LEU A 252 2.27 7.96 13.74
N SER A 253 2.47 7.70 12.45
CA SER A 253 3.52 8.29 11.63
C SER A 253 3.44 9.82 11.57
N ASP A 254 4.56 10.49 11.33
CA ASP A 254 4.62 11.94 11.13
C ASP A 254 4.04 12.74 12.31
N ASN A 255 4.40 12.35 13.54
CA ASN A 255 3.98 13.01 14.77
C ASN A 255 5.22 13.51 15.56
N GLN A 256 5.04 13.80 16.84
CA GLN A 256 6.05 14.37 17.70
C GLN A 256 6.45 13.44 18.86
N LEU A 257 6.12 12.15 18.75
CA LEU A 257 6.35 11.16 19.80
C LEU A 257 7.85 10.94 20.03
N SER A 258 8.30 11.07 21.27
CA SER A 258 9.66 10.71 21.68
C SER A 258 9.75 9.40 22.46
N GLY A 259 8.61 8.87 22.90
CA GLY A 259 8.51 7.66 23.69
C GLY A 259 7.08 7.11 23.71
N LEU A 260 6.95 5.87 24.17
CA LEU A 260 5.67 5.19 24.31
C LEU A 260 5.72 4.28 25.54
N SER A 261 4.64 4.21 26.31
CA SER A 261 4.54 3.35 27.50
C SER A 261 3.62 2.17 27.24
N ALA A 262 3.82 1.07 27.98
CA ALA A 262 2.94 -0.10 27.91
C ALA A 262 1.50 0.26 28.29
N ALA A 263 1.34 1.08 29.34
CA ALA A 263 0.04 1.54 29.81
C ALA A 263 -0.72 2.35 28.75
N ALA A 264 -0.03 3.08 27.87
CA ALA A 264 -0.69 3.83 26.80
C ALA A 264 -1.35 2.93 25.74
N LEU A 265 -0.79 1.74 25.53
CA LEU A 265 -1.25 0.76 24.55
C LEU A 265 -2.20 -0.29 25.15
N GLU A 266 -2.44 -0.22 26.46
CA GLU A 266 -3.37 -1.10 27.14
C GLU A 266 -4.80 -0.93 26.58
N GLY A 267 -5.47 -2.04 26.33
CA GLY A 267 -6.79 -2.08 25.67
C GLY A 267 -6.75 -2.41 24.17
N ALA A 268 -5.57 -2.54 23.55
CA ALA A 268 -5.41 -2.98 22.16
C ALA A 268 -4.58 -4.29 22.02
N PRO A 269 -5.00 -5.42 22.65
CA PRO A 269 -4.18 -6.64 22.76
C PRO A 269 -3.94 -7.38 21.42
N ARG A 270 -4.70 -7.04 20.38
CA ARG A 270 -4.61 -7.64 19.04
C ARG A 270 -3.72 -6.86 18.08
N LEU A 271 -3.17 -5.73 18.52
CA LEU A 271 -2.40 -4.85 17.64
C LEU A 271 -1.22 -5.62 17.03
N GLY A 272 -1.24 -5.72 15.70
CA GLY A 272 -0.25 -6.46 14.91
C GLY A 272 0.68 -5.54 14.12
N TYR A 273 0.22 -4.33 13.77
CA TYR A 273 0.97 -3.41 12.92
C TYR A 273 1.01 -2.03 13.58
N LEU A 274 2.21 -1.59 13.93
CA LEU A 274 2.44 -0.31 14.59
C LEU A 274 3.36 0.56 13.74
N TYR A 275 2.82 1.70 13.29
CA TYR A 275 3.51 2.66 12.45
C TYR A 275 3.91 3.89 13.25
N LEU A 276 5.22 4.09 13.43
CA LEU A 276 5.83 5.18 14.21
C LEU A 276 6.91 5.92 13.40
N GLU A 277 6.96 5.74 12.08
CA GLU A 277 7.94 6.42 11.24
C GLU A 277 7.80 7.95 11.29
N ARG A 278 8.91 8.67 11.10
CA ARG A 278 8.95 10.14 11.13
C ARG A 278 8.43 10.72 12.46
N ASN A 279 8.96 10.22 13.57
CA ASN A 279 8.75 10.74 14.93
C ASN A 279 10.11 11.16 15.55
N ARG A 280 10.21 11.21 16.89
CA ARG A 280 11.39 11.65 17.63
C ARG A 280 11.93 10.56 18.58
N PHE A 281 11.70 9.29 18.28
CA PHE A 281 12.19 8.18 19.11
C PHE A 281 13.72 8.12 19.08
N GLN A 282 14.33 8.23 20.26
CA GLN A 282 15.78 8.05 20.45
C GLN A 282 16.18 6.58 20.66
N GLN A 283 15.22 5.75 21.07
CA GLN A 283 15.40 4.33 21.34
C GLN A 283 14.14 3.59 20.92
N VAL A 284 14.27 2.29 20.63
CA VAL A 284 13.12 1.41 20.41
C VAL A 284 12.30 1.37 21.72
N PRO A 285 10.97 1.56 21.70
CA PRO A 285 10.15 1.62 22.90
C PRO A 285 9.87 0.22 23.49
N GLY A 286 10.93 -0.49 23.90
CA GLY A 286 10.86 -1.90 24.30
C GLY A 286 9.89 -2.19 25.46
N ALA A 287 9.79 -1.27 26.43
CA ALA A 287 8.83 -1.39 27.52
C ALA A 287 7.38 -1.41 26.99
N ALA A 288 7.06 -0.63 25.95
CA ALA A 288 5.73 -0.57 25.35
C ALA A 288 5.35 -1.87 24.64
N LEU A 289 6.33 -2.57 24.06
CA LEU A 289 6.13 -3.84 23.36
C LEU A 289 5.63 -4.96 24.28
N SER A 290 5.78 -4.82 25.60
CA SER A 290 5.21 -5.76 26.59
C SER A 290 3.68 -5.83 26.55
N ALA A 291 3.02 -4.76 26.13
CA ALA A 291 1.57 -4.73 25.95
C ALA A 291 1.11 -5.34 24.61
N LEU A 292 2.04 -5.66 23.70
CA LEU A 292 1.75 -6.04 22.32
C LEU A 292 2.28 -7.45 21.97
N PRO A 293 1.75 -8.52 22.58
CA PRO A 293 2.27 -9.88 22.38
C PRO A 293 2.11 -10.41 20.95
N ASN A 294 1.19 -9.83 20.17
CA ASN A 294 0.89 -10.21 18.79
C ASN A 294 1.51 -9.27 17.75
N LEU A 295 2.43 -8.38 18.16
CA LEU A 295 3.02 -7.41 17.23
C LEU A 295 3.80 -8.14 16.14
N PHE A 296 3.36 -7.96 14.90
CA PHE A 296 3.88 -8.59 13.70
C PHE A 296 4.87 -7.67 12.98
N SER A 297 4.54 -6.38 12.84
CA SER A 297 5.36 -5.38 12.16
C SER A 297 5.53 -4.13 13.02
N LEU A 298 6.78 -3.69 13.16
CA LEU A 298 7.14 -2.44 13.84
C LEU A 298 7.89 -1.53 12.86
N HIS A 299 7.31 -0.35 12.63
CA HIS A 299 7.87 0.67 11.75
C HIS A 299 8.40 1.84 12.57
N LEU A 300 9.71 2.06 12.52
CA LEU A 300 10.43 3.12 13.24
C LEU A 300 11.36 3.90 12.30
N GLN A 301 11.10 3.88 10.99
CA GLN A 301 11.93 4.58 10.01
C GLN A 301 11.98 6.08 10.30
N ASP A 302 13.06 6.74 9.86
CA ASP A 302 13.18 8.20 9.90
C ASP A 302 12.93 8.80 11.31
N ASN A 303 13.45 8.12 12.34
CA ASN A 303 13.49 8.60 13.72
C ASN A 303 14.93 9.00 14.08
N VAL A 304 15.26 9.07 15.38
CA VAL A 304 16.60 9.42 15.87
C VAL A 304 17.20 8.30 16.73
N VAL A 305 16.84 7.04 16.44
CA VAL A 305 17.35 5.87 17.17
C VAL A 305 18.85 5.73 16.96
N ASP A 306 19.64 5.69 18.05
CA ASP A 306 21.11 5.74 18.00
C ASP A 306 21.79 4.37 18.20
N ARG A 307 21.09 3.42 18.84
CA ARG A 307 21.55 2.05 19.09
C ARG A 307 20.37 1.11 19.34
N LEU A 308 20.63 -0.19 19.17
CA LEU A 308 19.77 -1.27 19.65
C LEU A 308 20.45 -1.98 20.82
N ALA A 309 19.81 -1.98 21.98
CA ALA A 309 20.32 -2.57 23.21
C ALA A 309 19.67 -3.93 23.52
N PRO A 310 20.32 -4.79 24.33
CA PRO A 310 19.68 -5.99 24.85
C PRO A 310 18.47 -5.61 25.69
N GLY A 311 17.31 -6.18 25.37
CA GLY A 311 16.05 -5.89 26.07
C GLY A 311 15.05 -5.07 25.26
N ASP A 312 15.50 -4.29 24.27
CA ASP A 312 14.64 -3.44 23.43
C ASP A 312 13.53 -4.23 22.72
N LEU A 313 13.77 -5.50 22.41
CA LEU A 313 12.82 -6.40 21.76
C LEU A 313 12.41 -7.60 22.64
N ALA A 314 12.67 -7.56 23.96
CA ALA A 314 12.46 -8.72 24.85
C ALA A 314 11.03 -9.29 24.80
N ALA A 315 10.03 -8.43 24.62
CA ALA A 315 8.62 -8.83 24.52
C ALA A 315 8.14 -9.11 23.09
N ALA A 316 8.92 -8.74 22.06
CA ALA A 316 8.51 -8.76 20.65
C ALA A 316 8.70 -10.15 20.00
N ARG A 317 8.17 -11.20 20.63
CA ARG A 317 8.42 -12.60 20.23
C ARG A 317 7.76 -13.00 18.90
N ALA A 318 6.64 -12.36 18.56
CA ALA A 318 5.89 -12.58 17.32
C ALA A 318 6.33 -11.65 16.18
N LEU A 319 7.33 -10.80 16.41
CA LEU A 319 7.74 -9.79 15.45
C LEU A 319 8.42 -10.44 14.24
N ARG A 320 7.87 -10.17 13.06
CA ARG A 320 8.37 -10.68 11.78
C ARG A 320 9.08 -9.60 10.99
N TRP A 321 8.61 -8.36 11.04
CA TRP A 321 9.20 -7.24 10.30
C TRP A 321 9.61 -6.11 11.25
N LEU A 322 10.87 -5.71 11.15
CA LEU A 322 11.43 -4.60 11.91
C LEU A 322 12.04 -3.59 10.94
N HIS A 323 11.46 -2.39 10.91
CA HIS A 323 11.94 -1.32 10.07
C HIS A 323 12.60 -0.21 10.89
N LEU A 324 13.90 -0.01 10.68
CA LEU A 324 14.73 0.98 11.36
C LEU A 324 15.52 1.84 10.36
N SER A 325 15.11 1.86 9.09
CA SER A 325 15.75 2.63 8.03
C SER A 325 15.82 4.13 8.35
N GLY A 326 16.87 4.82 7.94
CA GLY A 326 16.96 6.28 8.08
C GLY A 326 17.08 6.79 9.53
N ASN A 327 17.61 5.97 10.44
CA ASN A 327 17.89 6.37 11.83
C ASN A 327 19.36 6.80 12.03
N ARG A 328 19.83 6.88 13.27
CA ARG A 328 21.20 7.23 13.65
C ARG A 328 21.95 6.03 14.26
N ILE A 329 21.57 4.81 13.91
CA ILE A 329 22.06 3.60 14.56
C ILE A 329 23.56 3.43 14.25
N THR A 330 24.38 3.51 15.29
CA THR A 330 25.84 3.31 15.21
C THR A 330 26.25 1.88 15.55
N GLN A 331 25.45 1.19 16.36
CA GLN A 331 25.71 -0.16 16.82
C GLN A 331 24.41 -0.92 17.13
N VAL A 332 24.44 -2.23 16.91
CA VAL A 332 23.42 -3.18 17.36
C VAL A 332 24.12 -4.15 18.32
N ALA A 333 23.72 -4.13 19.59
CA ALA A 333 24.38 -4.94 20.61
C ALA A 333 24.13 -6.45 20.39
N PRO A 334 25.10 -7.32 20.72
CA PRO A 334 24.88 -8.77 20.74
C PRO A 334 23.66 -9.13 21.58
N GLY A 335 22.79 -10.00 21.07
CA GLY A 335 21.56 -10.41 21.73
C GLY A 335 20.40 -9.41 21.70
N ALA A 336 20.57 -8.19 21.15
CA ALA A 336 19.47 -7.23 21.03
C ALA A 336 18.30 -7.74 20.17
N LEU A 337 18.61 -8.50 19.11
CA LEU A 337 17.63 -9.08 18.19
C LEU A 337 17.20 -10.50 18.58
N GLY A 338 17.95 -11.18 19.45
CA GLY A 338 17.76 -12.58 19.80
C GLY A 338 16.35 -12.97 20.33
N PRO A 339 15.61 -12.09 21.02
CA PRO A 339 14.22 -12.36 21.41
C PRO A 339 13.24 -12.49 20.23
N ALA A 340 13.49 -11.79 19.11
CA ALA A 340 12.63 -11.77 17.92
C ALA A 340 12.99 -12.92 16.97
N ARG A 341 12.79 -14.16 17.40
CA ARG A 341 13.22 -15.37 16.66
C ARG A 341 12.47 -15.59 15.33
N GLU A 342 11.26 -15.05 15.24
CA GLU A 342 10.42 -15.11 14.03
C GLU A 342 10.75 -13.98 13.04
N LEU A 343 11.78 -13.16 13.30
CA LEU A 343 12.10 -12.02 12.44
C LEU A 343 12.53 -12.50 11.05
N GLU A 344 11.77 -12.10 10.04
CA GLU A 344 11.98 -12.43 8.63
C GLU A 344 12.63 -11.29 7.88
N LYS A 345 12.33 -10.05 8.27
CA LYS A 345 12.79 -8.85 7.56
C LYS A 345 13.36 -7.84 8.53
N LEU A 346 14.61 -7.45 8.28
CA LEU A 346 15.33 -6.46 9.05
C LEU A 346 15.86 -5.36 8.15
N TYR A 347 15.31 -4.15 8.34
CA TYR A 347 15.71 -2.96 7.60
C TYR A 347 16.53 -2.03 8.48
N LEU A 348 17.81 -1.90 8.16
CA LEU A 348 18.79 -1.06 8.84
C LEU A 348 19.48 -0.09 7.85
N ASP A 349 18.94 0.09 6.64
CA ASP A 349 19.50 0.99 5.63
C ASP A 349 19.49 2.46 6.07
N GLY A 350 20.42 3.25 5.53
CA GLY A 350 20.51 4.68 5.81
C GLY A 350 20.82 4.99 7.28
N ASN A 351 21.55 4.11 7.97
CA ASN A 351 22.02 4.32 9.34
C ASN A 351 23.52 4.66 9.37
N GLN A 352 24.14 4.61 10.55
CA GLN A 352 25.55 4.97 10.80
C GLN A 352 26.41 3.76 11.18
N LEU A 353 26.01 2.55 10.76
CA LEU A 353 26.75 1.32 11.03
C LEU A 353 28.09 1.35 10.27
N ARG A 354 29.18 1.12 11.01
CA ARG A 354 30.54 1.04 10.45
C ARG A 354 30.98 -0.38 10.14
N GLU A 355 30.22 -1.37 10.59
CA GLU A 355 30.44 -2.78 10.34
C GLU A 355 29.11 -3.53 10.32
N VAL A 356 29.11 -4.73 9.73
CA VAL A 356 27.97 -5.62 9.82
C VAL A 356 27.87 -6.09 11.28
N PRO A 357 26.71 -5.99 11.95
CA PRO A 357 26.55 -6.38 13.34
C PRO A 357 26.44 -7.90 13.51
N THR A 358 27.48 -8.64 13.09
CA THR A 358 27.48 -10.11 12.97
C THR A 358 27.02 -10.81 14.24
N ARG A 359 27.53 -10.40 15.41
CA ARG A 359 27.15 -10.98 16.71
C ARG A 359 25.70 -10.71 17.11
N ALA A 360 25.10 -9.62 16.65
CA ALA A 360 23.70 -9.33 16.94
C ALA A 360 22.73 -10.12 16.04
N LEU A 361 23.21 -10.56 14.88
CA LEU A 361 22.46 -11.41 13.94
C LEU A 361 22.44 -12.88 14.39
N GLU A 362 23.22 -13.24 15.42
CA GLU A 362 23.12 -14.56 16.05
C GLU A 362 21.72 -14.79 16.63
N GLY A 363 21.14 -15.96 16.36
CA GLY A 363 19.84 -16.34 16.89
C GLY A 363 18.63 -15.87 16.08
N LEU A 364 18.82 -15.44 14.83
CA LEU A 364 17.74 -15.13 13.87
C LEU A 364 17.57 -16.24 12.81
N PRO A 365 16.90 -17.37 13.15
CA PRO A 365 16.82 -18.53 12.26
C PRO A 365 15.88 -18.33 11.06
N ALA A 366 15.00 -17.33 11.11
CA ALA A 366 13.97 -17.09 10.09
C ALA A 366 14.30 -15.89 9.18
N LEU A 367 15.45 -15.22 9.34
CA LEU A 367 15.72 -13.97 8.62
C LEU A 367 15.94 -14.24 7.13
N LEU A 368 15.02 -13.73 6.31
CA LEU A 368 15.01 -13.90 4.86
C LEU A 368 15.61 -12.70 4.14
N GLU A 369 15.39 -11.50 4.67
CA GLU A 369 15.77 -10.23 4.04
C GLU A 369 16.53 -9.34 5.03
N LEU A 370 17.75 -8.97 4.65
CA LEU A 370 18.60 -8.05 5.40
C LEU A 370 18.98 -6.86 4.52
N GLN A 371 18.60 -5.67 4.97
CA GLN A 371 18.84 -4.42 4.27
C GLN A 371 19.80 -3.54 5.08
N LEU A 372 21.02 -3.36 4.58
CA LEU A 372 22.13 -2.61 5.20
C LEU A 372 22.66 -1.47 4.31
N SER A 373 21.99 -1.19 3.20
CA SER A 373 22.40 -0.20 2.22
C SER A 373 22.55 1.20 2.82
N GLY A 374 23.43 2.02 2.27
CA GLY A 374 23.60 3.41 2.72
C GLY A 374 24.24 3.57 4.11
N ASN A 375 24.75 2.50 4.71
CA ASN A 375 25.56 2.56 5.93
C ASN A 375 27.04 2.75 5.60
N PRO A 376 27.82 3.51 6.38
CA PRO A 376 29.25 3.74 6.14
C PRO A 376 30.13 2.54 6.53
N LEU A 377 29.86 1.36 5.97
CA LEU A 377 30.51 0.09 6.33
C LEU A 377 32.00 0.04 5.96
N ARG A 378 32.40 0.65 4.84
CA ARG A 378 33.78 0.68 4.29
C ARG A 378 34.40 -0.67 3.90
N ALA A 379 34.26 -1.71 4.72
CA ALA A 379 34.78 -3.04 4.45
C ALA A 379 33.89 -4.15 5.00
N LEU A 380 33.96 -5.34 4.39
CA LEU A 380 33.34 -6.57 4.90
C LEU A 380 34.41 -7.54 5.40
N GLN A 381 34.29 -7.94 6.68
CA GLN A 381 35.18 -8.88 7.34
C GLN A 381 34.78 -10.34 7.06
N ASP A 382 35.69 -11.27 7.33
CA ASP A 382 35.42 -12.71 7.24
C ASP A 382 34.21 -13.12 8.08
N GLY A 383 33.33 -13.95 7.52
CA GLY A 383 32.16 -14.50 8.22
C GLY A 383 31.11 -13.46 8.61
N ALA A 384 31.11 -12.27 8.01
CA ALA A 384 30.22 -11.16 8.39
C ALA A 384 28.72 -11.54 8.45
N PHE A 385 28.30 -12.52 7.64
CA PHE A 385 26.91 -13.02 7.57
C PHE A 385 26.77 -14.50 7.91
N GLU A 386 27.80 -15.12 8.50
CA GLU A 386 27.80 -16.54 8.85
C GLU A 386 26.57 -16.98 9.68
N PRO A 387 26.08 -16.19 10.67
CA PRO A 387 24.90 -16.57 11.45
C PRO A 387 23.62 -16.74 10.64
N LEU A 388 23.53 -16.11 9.47
CA LEU A 388 22.32 -16.05 8.63
C LEU A 388 22.32 -17.07 7.49
N GLY A 389 23.35 -17.93 7.43
CA GLY A 389 23.64 -18.78 6.29
C GLY A 389 22.55 -19.76 5.86
N ARG A 390 21.64 -20.10 6.79
CA ARG A 390 20.57 -21.08 6.56
C ARG A 390 19.25 -20.48 6.07
N SER A 391 19.07 -19.17 6.24
CA SER A 391 17.77 -18.50 6.04
C SER A 391 17.79 -17.38 5.02
N LEU A 392 18.91 -16.64 4.91
CA LEU A 392 18.96 -15.40 4.15
C LEU A 392 18.81 -15.64 2.64
N GLN A 393 17.86 -14.93 2.03
CA GLN A 393 17.57 -14.98 0.60
C GLN A 393 17.93 -13.66 -0.10
N HIS A 394 17.72 -12.53 0.58
CA HIS A 394 17.93 -11.21 0.00
C HIS A 394 18.87 -10.37 0.87
N LEU A 395 20.00 -9.95 0.29
CA LEU A 395 21.00 -9.14 0.95
C LEU A 395 21.27 -7.86 0.16
N PHE A 396 21.12 -6.73 0.83
CA PHE A 396 21.31 -5.41 0.24
C PHE A 396 22.41 -4.62 0.96
N LEU A 397 23.44 -4.24 0.20
CA LEU A 397 24.66 -3.57 0.64
C LEU A 397 25.03 -2.40 -0.28
N ASN A 398 24.04 -1.83 -0.98
CA ASN A 398 24.29 -0.80 -1.98
C ASN A 398 24.59 0.55 -1.35
N SER A 399 25.41 1.36 -2.02
CA SER A 399 25.77 2.71 -1.53
C SER A 399 26.37 2.73 -0.11
N SER A 400 27.04 1.65 0.32
CA SER A 400 27.59 1.51 1.68
C SER A 400 29.07 1.91 1.79
N GLY A 401 29.60 2.57 0.75
CA GLY A 401 31.00 3.01 0.69
C GLY A 401 32.01 1.86 0.76
N LEU A 402 31.63 0.64 0.38
CA LEU A 402 32.51 -0.52 0.47
C LEU A 402 33.70 -0.37 -0.48
N GLU A 403 34.91 -0.43 0.07
CA GLU A 403 36.19 -0.39 -0.64
C GLU A 403 36.81 -1.78 -0.74
N GLN A 404 36.64 -2.59 0.31
CA GLN A 404 37.25 -3.92 0.43
C GLN A 404 36.24 -4.96 0.91
N ILE A 405 36.30 -6.15 0.32
CA ILE A 405 35.51 -7.30 0.74
C ILE A 405 36.46 -8.48 0.92
N SER A 406 36.55 -8.98 2.15
CA SER A 406 37.43 -10.11 2.46
C SER A 406 37.00 -11.37 1.69
N PRO A 407 37.93 -12.26 1.27
CA PRO A 407 37.59 -13.47 0.51
C PRO A 407 36.59 -14.41 1.19
N ARG A 408 36.50 -14.40 2.53
CA ARG A 408 35.53 -15.21 3.29
C ARG A 408 34.42 -14.36 3.91
N ALA A 409 34.21 -13.13 3.45
CA ALA A 409 33.15 -12.27 3.99
C ALA A 409 31.75 -12.85 3.84
N PHE A 410 31.51 -13.53 2.72
CA PHE A 410 30.26 -14.26 2.45
C PHE A 410 30.36 -15.75 2.80
N SER A 411 31.40 -16.17 3.53
CA SER A 411 31.48 -17.54 4.03
C SER A 411 30.32 -17.79 5.00
N GLY A 412 29.77 -19.00 4.97
CA GLY A 412 28.59 -19.36 5.74
C GLY A 412 27.28 -19.04 5.03
N LEU A 413 27.21 -18.03 4.14
CA LEU A 413 26.02 -17.84 3.29
C LEU A 413 25.84 -19.07 2.40
N GLY A 414 24.76 -19.80 2.65
CA GLY A 414 24.44 -21.04 1.98
C GLY A 414 23.97 -20.83 0.53
N PRO A 415 23.59 -21.91 -0.17
CA PRO A 415 23.06 -21.82 -1.52
C PRO A 415 21.72 -21.07 -1.59
N GLY A 416 21.07 -20.78 -0.46
CA GLY A 416 19.74 -20.15 -0.43
C GLY A 416 19.69 -18.67 -0.79
N LEU A 417 20.85 -17.98 -0.90
CA LEU A 417 20.86 -16.56 -1.28
C LEU A 417 20.45 -16.38 -2.75
N GLN A 418 19.35 -15.68 -2.97
CA GLN A 418 18.75 -15.45 -4.30
C GLN A 418 19.20 -14.11 -4.89
N SER A 419 19.32 -13.05 -4.08
CA SER A 419 19.68 -11.73 -4.57
C SER A 419 20.72 -11.02 -3.72
N LEU A 420 21.75 -10.49 -4.38
CA LEU A 420 22.83 -9.72 -3.76
C LEU A 420 23.00 -8.36 -4.45
N TYR A 421 22.79 -7.28 -3.70
CA TYR A 421 22.90 -5.90 -4.20
C TYR A 421 24.15 -5.23 -3.63
N LEU A 422 25.09 -4.89 -4.51
CA LEU A 422 26.39 -4.28 -4.20
C LEU A 422 26.67 -3.03 -5.05
N GLN A 423 25.65 -2.50 -5.73
CA GLN A 423 25.78 -1.35 -6.62
C GLN A 423 26.17 -0.07 -5.87
N LYS A 424 26.82 0.85 -6.60
CA LYS A 424 27.22 2.18 -6.13
C LYS A 424 28.15 2.14 -4.90
N ASN A 425 29.04 1.15 -4.84
CA ASN A 425 30.13 1.10 -3.85
C ASN A 425 31.47 1.56 -4.48
N GLN A 426 32.56 1.44 -3.73
CA GLN A 426 33.92 1.83 -4.15
C GLN A 426 34.82 0.62 -4.41
N LEU A 427 34.22 -0.51 -4.80
CA LEU A 427 34.93 -1.77 -4.98
C LEU A 427 35.82 -1.70 -6.23
N ARG A 428 37.13 -1.86 -6.00
CA ARG A 428 38.11 -2.06 -7.08
C ARG A 428 38.27 -3.54 -7.44
N VAL A 429 38.19 -4.40 -6.43
CA VAL A 429 38.27 -5.86 -6.58
C VAL A 429 37.14 -6.50 -5.79
N LEU A 430 36.61 -7.61 -6.29
CA LEU A 430 35.65 -8.45 -5.58
C LEU A 430 36.12 -9.91 -5.68
N PRO A 431 36.15 -10.68 -4.57
CA PRO A 431 36.47 -12.10 -4.63
C PRO A 431 35.42 -12.87 -5.44
N ALA A 432 35.78 -14.07 -5.93
CA ALA A 432 34.80 -14.97 -6.51
C ALA A 432 33.81 -15.44 -5.43
N LEU A 433 32.56 -15.71 -5.82
CA LEU A 433 31.47 -16.08 -4.92
C LEU A 433 30.99 -17.52 -5.20
N PRO A 434 31.86 -18.55 -5.06
CA PRO A 434 31.56 -19.90 -5.55
C PRO A 434 30.41 -20.59 -4.79
N ASN A 435 30.14 -20.20 -3.54
CA ASN A 435 29.13 -20.83 -2.69
C ASN A 435 27.70 -20.34 -2.99
N LEU A 436 27.55 -19.23 -3.71
CA LEU A 436 26.25 -18.62 -4.03
C LEU A 436 25.68 -19.22 -5.33
N SER A 437 25.36 -20.51 -5.31
CA SER A 437 25.00 -21.27 -6.52
C SER A 437 23.56 -21.09 -7.01
N GLN A 438 22.62 -20.68 -6.15
CA GLN A 438 21.22 -20.36 -6.53
C GLN A 438 21.00 -18.86 -6.70
N LEU A 439 22.06 -18.07 -6.84
CA LEU A 439 21.91 -16.63 -7.03
C LEU A 439 21.17 -16.38 -8.35
N GLU A 440 20.06 -15.65 -8.27
CA GLU A 440 19.23 -15.24 -9.40
C GLU A 440 19.57 -13.82 -9.84
N LEU A 441 20.02 -12.98 -8.90
CA LEU A 441 20.37 -11.58 -9.16
C LEU A 441 21.63 -11.19 -8.42
N ILE A 442 22.56 -10.57 -9.14
CA ILE A 442 23.66 -9.81 -8.56
C ILE A 442 23.82 -8.48 -9.29
N ASP A 443 23.77 -7.38 -8.54
CA ASP A 443 24.00 -6.04 -9.08
C ASP A 443 25.31 -5.47 -8.54
N LEU A 444 26.24 -5.22 -9.46
CA LEU A 444 27.57 -4.66 -9.20
C LEU A 444 27.75 -3.27 -9.84
N SER A 445 26.66 -2.68 -10.34
CA SER A 445 26.72 -1.48 -11.17
C SER A 445 27.27 -0.28 -10.39
N GLY A 446 27.99 0.61 -11.07
CA GLY A 446 28.55 1.80 -10.42
C GLY A 446 29.68 1.52 -9.42
N ASN A 447 30.39 0.40 -9.52
CA ASN A 447 31.65 0.16 -8.81
C ASN A 447 32.86 0.44 -9.72
N PRO A 448 33.95 1.05 -9.18
CA PRO A 448 35.17 1.34 -9.93
C PRO A 448 36.08 0.10 -10.10
N LEU A 449 35.56 -0.98 -10.72
CA LEU A 449 36.27 -2.26 -10.84
C LEU A 449 37.56 -2.13 -11.66
N HIS A 450 38.67 -2.57 -11.08
CA HIS A 450 39.99 -2.62 -11.71
C HIS A 450 40.18 -3.98 -12.38
N CYS A 451 40.01 -4.02 -13.70
CA CYS A 451 40.10 -5.24 -14.49
C CYS A 451 41.56 -5.59 -14.77
N ASP A 452 42.16 -6.35 -13.85
CA ASP A 452 43.51 -6.92 -13.96
C ASP A 452 43.53 -8.38 -13.45
N CYS A 453 44.70 -8.92 -13.16
CA CYS A 453 44.84 -10.29 -12.69
C CYS A 453 44.23 -10.55 -11.31
N GLN A 454 44.01 -9.52 -10.48
CA GLN A 454 43.32 -9.66 -9.20
C GLN A 454 41.81 -9.89 -9.39
N LEU A 455 41.22 -9.34 -10.45
CA LEU A 455 39.80 -9.53 -10.77
C LEU A 455 39.51 -10.80 -11.61
N LEU A 456 40.54 -11.53 -12.03
CA LEU A 456 40.41 -12.77 -12.81
C LEU A 456 39.45 -13.81 -12.19
N PRO A 457 39.47 -14.07 -10.85
CA PRO A 457 38.52 -15.01 -10.24
C PRO A 457 37.06 -14.59 -10.42
N LEU A 458 36.76 -13.31 -10.31
CA LEU A 458 35.42 -12.77 -10.52
C LEU A 458 34.99 -12.90 -11.98
N HIS A 459 35.86 -12.53 -12.93
CA HIS A 459 35.59 -12.70 -14.36
C HIS A 459 35.19 -14.15 -14.67
N ARG A 460 35.99 -15.12 -14.18
CA ARG A 460 35.70 -16.55 -14.35
C ARG A 460 34.36 -16.96 -13.77
N TRP A 461 34.03 -16.48 -12.58
CA TRP A 461 32.75 -16.76 -11.96
C TRP A 461 31.59 -16.19 -12.80
N LEU A 462 31.66 -14.92 -13.20
CA LEU A 462 30.65 -14.26 -14.05
C LEU A 462 30.46 -14.93 -15.42
N THR A 463 31.55 -15.45 -16.03
CA THR A 463 31.44 -16.19 -17.30
C THR A 463 30.68 -17.50 -17.15
N GLY A 464 30.78 -18.15 -15.98
CA GLY A 464 30.04 -19.37 -15.66
C GLY A 464 28.56 -19.13 -15.30
N LEU A 465 28.17 -17.91 -14.96
CA LEU A 465 26.79 -17.57 -14.64
C LEU A 465 25.96 -17.31 -15.90
N ASN A 466 24.71 -17.78 -15.87
CA ASN A 466 23.70 -17.43 -16.87
C ASN A 466 22.88 -16.18 -16.48
N LEU A 467 23.54 -15.19 -15.87
CA LEU A 467 22.91 -13.95 -15.41
C LEU A 467 23.43 -12.74 -16.17
N ARG A 468 22.55 -11.74 -16.37
CA ARG A 468 22.95 -10.41 -16.83
C ARG A 468 23.40 -9.59 -15.63
N VAL A 469 24.70 -9.45 -15.46
CA VAL A 469 25.30 -8.72 -14.35
C VAL A 469 25.80 -7.36 -14.82
N GLY A 470 25.36 -6.29 -14.15
CA GLY A 470 25.86 -4.94 -14.36
C GLY A 470 27.25 -4.73 -13.77
N ALA A 471 28.28 -5.39 -14.29
CA ALA A 471 29.67 -5.20 -13.86
C ALA A 471 30.50 -4.67 -15.03
N THR A 472 31.05 -3.45 -14.90
CA THR A 472 31.86 -2.80 -15.93
C THR A 472 33.24 -2.43 -15.40
N CYS A 473 34.27 -2.58 -16.23
CA CYS A 473 35.63 -2.14 -15.90
C CYS A 473 35.68 -0.61 -15.84
N ALA A 474 36.25 -0.06 -14.77
CA ALA A 474 36.60 1.35 -14.68
C ALA A 474 38.04 1.60 -15.17
N THR A 475 38.92 0.65 -14.91
CA THR A 475 40.33 0.64 -15.31
C THR A 475 40.75 -0.76 -15.76
N PRO A 476 41.81 -0.89 -16.58
CA PRO A 476 42.57 0.18 -17.24
C PRO A 476 41.75 0.93 -18.32
N PRO A 477 42.22 2.09 -18.81
CA PRO A 477 41.49 2.89 -19.80
C PRO A 477 41.11 2.14 -21.08
N SER A 478 41.91 1.14 -21.48
CA SER A 478 41.69 0.32 -22.68
C SER A 478 40.38 -0.48 -22.67
N VAL A 479 39.85 -0.81 -21.48
CA VAL A 479 38.59 -1.55 -21.32
C VAL A 479 37.55 -0.78 -20.51
N ARG A 480 37.76 0.51 -20.29
CA ARG A 480 36.83 1.33 -19.51
C ARG A 480 35.42 1.29 -20.11
N GLY A 481 34.41 1.04 -19.26
CA GLY A 481 33.00 0.90 -19.65
C GLY A 481 32.63 -0.46 -20.25
N GLN A 482 33.62 -1.31 -20.60
CA GLN A 482 33.32 -2.67 -21.06
C GLN A 482 32.82 -3.53 -19.91
N ARG A 483 31.90 -4.46 -20.20
CA ARG A 483 31.43 -5.42 -19.19
C ARG A 483 32.58 -6.35 -18.80
N VAL A 484 32.75 -6.62 -17.50
CA VAL A 484 33.81 -7.52 -16.98
C VAL A 484 33.76 -8.89 -17.65
N LYS A 485 32.56 -9.43 -17.91
CA LYS A 485 32.36 -10.70 -18.62
C LYS A 485 32.86 -10.67 -20.07
N ALA A 486 32.89 -9.50 -20.71
CA ALA A 486 33.32 -9.32 -22.10
C ALA A 486 34.81 -8.90 -22.25
N ALA A 487 35.44 -8.38 -21.19
CA ALA A 487 36.81 -7.86 -21.20
C ALA A 487 37.89 -8.97 -21.15
N ALA A 488 37.69 -10.10 -21.86
CA ALA A 488 38.57 -11.29 -21.80
C ALA A 488 40.04 -10.98 -22.14
N ALA A 489 40.29 -10.08 -23.11
CA ALA A 489 41.62 -9.74 -23.59
C ALA A 489 42.59 -9.26 -22.49
N VAL A 490 42.08 -8.57 -21.46
CA VAL A 490 42.92 -8.09 -20.35
C VAL A 490 43.34 -9.24 -19.43
N PHE A 491 42.48 -10.25 -19.30
CA PHE A 491 42.72 -11.40 -18.44
C PHE A 491 43.54 -12.51 -19.10
N GLU A 492 43.65 -12.53 -20.43
CA GLU A 492 44.47 -13.49 -21.18
C GLU A 492 45.97 -13.39 -20.85
N ALA A 493 46.43 -12.18 -20.54
CA ALA A 493 47.80 -11.92 -20.11
C ALA A 493 48.09 -12.36 -18.66
N CYS A 494 47.07 -12.79 -17.90
CA CYS A 494 47.23 -13.09 -16.48
C CYS A 494 47.76 -14.51 -16.21
N PRO A 495 48.65 -14.66 -15.21
CA PRO A 495 49.10 -15.97 -14.75
C PRO A 495 47.91 -16.87 -14.40
N GLY A 496 47.93 -18.10 -14.92
CA GLY A 496 46.91 -19.09 -14.63
C GLY A 496 45.65 -19.03 -15.51
N TRP A 497 45.54 -18.14 -16.49
CA TRP A 497 44.41 -18.05 -17.44
C TRP A 497 44.01 -19.42 -18.05
N THR A 498 44.99 -20.21 -18.46
CA THR A 498 44.84 -21.48 -19.20
C THR A 498 44.51 -22.71 -18.33
N ALA A 499 44.56 -22.62 -17.00
CA ALA A 499 44.45 -23.76 -16.08
C ALA A 499 43.11 -24.53 -16.14
N ARG A 500 42.07 -24.02 -16.83
CA ARG A 500 40.77 -24.69 -17.02
C ARG A 500 40.57 -25.34 -18.39
N LYS A 501 41.38 -25.02 -19.42
CA LYS A 501 41.25 -25.66 -20.74
C LYS A 501 41.75 -27.12 -20.75
N ALA A 502 42.55 -27.54 -19.78
CA ALA A 502 43.15 -28.87 -19.72
C ALA A 502 42.28 -29.99 -19.12
N LYS A 503 41.03 -29.72 -18.67
CA LYS A 503 40.13 -30.74 -18.07
C LYS A 503 38.97 -31.21 -18.97
N ARG A 504 39.01 -30.92 -20.27
CA ARG A 504 38.02 -31.43 -21.26
C ARG A 504 38.71 -32.06 -22.45
N THR A 505 39.31 -33.23 -22.25
CA THR A 505 39.64 -34.16 -23.35
C THR A 505 39.16 -35.56 -22.94
N PRO A 506 38.17 -36.14 -23.63
CA PRO A 506 37.77 -37.51 -23.39
C PRO A 506 38.80 -38.45 -24.03
N ALA A 507 39.42 -39.31 -23.23
CA ALA A 507 40.25 -40.39 -23.73
C ALA A 507 39.42 -41.34 -24.58
N SER A 508 39.77 -41.48 -25.86
CA SER A 508 39.18 -42.45 -26.77
C SER A 508 39.49 -43.87 -26.30
N ARG A 509 38.47 -44.62 -25.90
CA ARG A 509 38.57 -46.07 -25.69
C ARG A 509 38.53 -46.78 -27.04
N SER A 510 39.64 -47.39 -27.41
CA SER A 510 39.74 -48.35 -28.51
C SER A 510 38.92 -49.61 -28.22
N SER A 511 38.10 -49.99 -29.18
CA SER A 511 37.30 -51.22 -29.20
C SER A 511 38.18 -52.47 -29.30
N ALA A 512 38.12 -53.35 -28.29
CA ALA A 512 38.56 -54.73 -28.43
C ALA A 512 37.37 -55.65 -28.14
N ARG A 513 36.90 -56.27 -29.21
CA ARG A 513 35.83 -57.27 -29.32
C ARG A 513 36.25 -58.51 -28.53
N ARG A 514 35.43 -59.01 -27.60
CA ARG A 514 35.61 -60.35 -27.02
C ARG A 514 34.27 -61.09 -27.02
N THR A 515 34.29 -62.16 -27.80
CA THR A 515 33.28 -63.20 -27.99
C THR A 515 32.89 -63.88 -26.69
N GLY A 516 31.60 -64.22 -26.57
CA GLY A 516 31.02 -64.79 -25.37
C GLY A 516 31.39 -66.24 -25.09
N ILE A 517 31.20 -66.64 -23.83
CA ILE A 517 31.00 -68.03 -23.39
C ILE A 517 29.93 -68.01 -22.29
N LYS A 518 28.89 -68.83 -22.50
CA LYS A 518 27.81 -69.18 -21.56
C LYS A 518 28.32 -70.10 -20.45
N ARG A 519 27.73 -69.99 -19.24
CA ARG A 519 27.23 -71.08 -18.35
C ARG A 519 26.77 -70.46 -17.02
N ARG A 520 25.46 -70.44 -16.70
CA ARG A 520 24.74 -71.40 -15.82
C ARG A 520 25.49 -71.72 -14.53
N HIS A 521 25.09 -71.12 -13.40
CA HIS A 521 24.04 -71.63 -12.51
C HIS A 521 23.40 -70.48 -11.74
#